data_AF-A0A6A3G4G6-F1
#
_entry.id   AF-A0A6A3G4G6-F1
#
_cell.length_a   1.000
_cell.length_b   1.000
_cell.length_c   1.000
_cell.angle_alpha   90.00
_cell.angle_beta   90.00
_cell.angle_gamma   90.00
#
_symmetry.space_group_name_H-M   'P 1'
#
loop_
_entity.id
_entity.type
_entity.pdbx_description
1 polymer ?
#
loop_
_entity_poly.entity_id
_entity_poly.type
_entity_poly.pdbx_seq_one_letter_code
_entity_poly.pdbx_strand_id
1 'polypeptide(L)'
;LQALGPYKSLESFKAGYDALESAGLIDTPQAFDNSDENFGAMRLGIRGYKLKLVNSREWSDPLDSLCHSLVLEQCNESSIDAAISNHKVFVQDFSTLGQYTASNTTTSKYAPNVVGFFCSNDASGLLLPLAIKIVDTGLTYTKEDSDGEWQLAKMALDATELNFQQMFHLVHTHMVSIPIQVEMMRSMAEEHPI
;
A
#
# COMPACT_ATOMS: atom_id res chain seq x y z
N LEU A 1 -18.53 -3.97 21.54
CA LEU A 1 -17.32 -3.42 20.87
C LEU A 1 -16.40 -2.65 21.84
N GLN A 2 -16.87 -1.65 22.59
CA GLN A 2 -16.03 -0.95 23.60
C GLN A 2 -15.42 -1.85 24.68
N ALA A 3 -16.06 -2.97 25.03
CA ALA A 3 -15.52 -3.96 25.98
C ALA A 3 -14.38 -4.84 25.41
N LEU A 4 -14.03 -4.70 24.12
CA LEU A 4 -12.98 -5.49 23.45
C LEU A 4 -11.63 -4.75 23.37
N GLY A 5 -11.50 -3.56 23.97
CA GLY A 5 -10.26 -2.77 23.95
C GLY A 5 -9.72 -2.46 25.36
N PRO A 6 -8.40 -2.21 25.51
CA PRO A 6 -7.36 -2.22 24.47
C PRO A 6 -6.99 -3.64 24.01
N TYR A 7 -6.70 -3.79 22.71
CA TYR A 7 -6.24 -5.05 22.11
C TYR A 7 -4.83 -5.36 22.62
N LYS A 8 -4.59 -6.62 22.99
CA LYS A 8 -3.30 -7.10 23.54
C LYS A 8 -2.49 -7.90 22.54
N SER A 9 -3.12 -8.31 21.45
CA SER A 9 -2.53 -9.11 20.37
C SER A 9 -3.36 -8.99 19.09
N LEU A 10 -2.83 -9.45 17.96
CA LEU A 10 -3.56 -9.51 16.69
C LEU A 10 -4.80 -10.41 16.80
N GLU A 11 -4.73 -11.51 17.55
CA GLU A 11 -5.85 -12.42 17.80
C GLU A 11 -6.97 -11.71 18.56
N SER A 12 -6.62 -10.91 19.57
CA SER A 12 -7.62 -10.12 20.31
C SER A 12 -8.30 -9.06 19.45
N PHE A 13 -7.62 -8.55 18.42
CA PHE A 13 -8.19 -7.66 17.41
C PHE A 13 -9.11 -8.42 16.45
N LYS A 14 -8.69 -9.61 15.99
CA LYS A 14 -9.47 -10.49 15.11
C LYS A 14 -10.78 -10.97 15.74
N ALA A 15 -10.80 -11.22 17.05
CA ALA A 15 -11.99 -11.67 17.77
C ALA A 15 -13.22 -10.75 17.58
N GLY A 16 -13.00 -9.46 17.36
CA GLY A 16 -14.10 -8.53 17.04
C GLY A 16 -14.75 -8.81 15.68
N TYR A 17 -13.94 -9.16 14.68
CA TYR A 17 -14.41 -9.53 13.34
C TYR A 17 -15.03 -10.92 13.31
N ASP A 18 -14.47 -11.88 14.07
CA ASP A 18 -15.04 -13.24 14.21
C ASP A 18 -16.46 -13.20 14.77
N ALA A 19 -16.73 -12.28 15.70
CA ALA A 19 -18.07 -12.08 16.24
C ALA A 19 -19.05 -11.50 15.21
N LEU A 20 -18.59 -10.61 14.33
CA LEU A 20 -19.40 -10.04 13.26
C LEU A 20 -19.69 -11.06 12.15
N GLU A 21 -18.71 -11.90 11.82
CA GLU A 21 -18.86 -13.02 10.88
C GLU A 21 -19.83 -14.08 11.43
N SER A 22 -19.68 -14.47 12.70
CA SER A 22 -20.58 -15.42 13.36
C SER A 22 -22.03 -14.90 13.41
N ALA A 23 -22.22 -13.58 13.39
CA ALA A 23 -23.52 -12.93 13.31
C ALA A 23 -24.06 -12.78 11.87
N GLY A 24 -23.31 -13.21 10.86
CA GLY A 24 -23.67 -13.11 9.44
C GLY A 24 -23.67 -11.68 8.91
N LEU A 25 -22.93 -10.77 9.54
CA LEU A 25 -22.92 -9.35 9.18
C LEU A 25 -21.86 -9.01 8.12
N ILE A 26 -20.70 -9.67 8.18
CA ILE A 26 -19.58 -9.50 7.26
C ILE A 26 -18.84 -10.83 7.12
N ASP A 27 -18.10 -11.01 6.03
CA ASP A 27 -17.09 -12.07 5.96
C ASP A 27 -15.80 -11.64 6.70
N THR A 28 -14.99 -12.61 7.15
CA THR A 28 -13.66 -12.30 7.69
C THR A 28 -12.84 -11.50 6.66
N PRO A 29 -12.36 -10.29 7.02
CA PRO A 29 -11.54 -9.49 6.11
C PRO A 29 -10.26 -10.22 5.68
N GLN A 30 -9.99 -10.21 4.37
CA GLN A 30 -8.71 -10.71 3.81
C GLN A 30 -7.49 -9.96 4.36
N ALA A 31 -7.68 -8.78 4.97
CA ALA A 31 -6.64 -8.01 5.64
C ALA A 31 -6.04 -8.72 6.88
N PHE A 32 -6.60 -9.84 7.33
CA PHE A 32 -5.99 -10.70 8.35
C PHE A 32 -4.87 -11.60 7.80
N ASP A 33 -4.81 -11.78 6.48
CA ASP A 33 -3.67 -12.40 5.83
C ASP A 33 -2.55 -11.37 5.64
N ASN A 34 -1.55 -11.42 6.53
CA ASN A 34 -0.40 -10.51 6.51
C ASN A 34 0.78 -11.05 5.68
N SER A 35 0.58 -12.10 4.89
CA SER A 35 1.59 -12.67 4.00
C SER A 35 2.10 -11.64 2.99
N ASP A 36 3.31 -11.85 2.48
CA ASP A 36 3.90 -10.99 1.45
C ASP A 36 3.14 -11.14 0.13
N GLU A 37 2.63 -12.34 -0.13
CA GLU A 37 1.78 -12.69 -1.26
C GLU A 37 0.48 -11.86 -1.26
N ASN A 38 -0.25 -11.84 -0.15
CA ASN A 38 -1.47 -11.03 -0.05
C ASN A 38 -1.15 -9.53 -0.04
N PHE A 39 -0.06 -9.13 0.64
CA PHE A 39 0.38 -7.75 0.68
C PHE A 39 0.64 -7.19 -0.72
N GLY A 40 1.31 -7.96 -1.58
CA GLY A 40 1.52 -7.61 -2.99
C GLY A 40 0.26 -7.76 -3.85
N ALA A 41 -0.55 -8.81 -3.66
CA ALA A 41 -1.79 -9.00 -4.41
C ALA A 41 -2.78 -7.83 -4.24
N MET A 42 -2.87 -7.25 -3.04
CA MET A 42 -3.71 -6.06 -2.80
C MET A 42 -3.32 -4.88 -3.71
N ARG A 43 -2.05 -4.75 -4.11
CA ARG A 43 -1.54 -3.70 -5.02
C ARG A 43 -1.91 -3.92 -6.48
N LEU A 44 -2.41 -5.11 -6.84
CA LEU A 44 -2.99 -5.37 -8.15
C LEU A 44 -4.50 -5.04 -8.19
N GLY A 45 -5.08 -4.63 -7.06
CA GLY A 45 -6.49 -4.27 -6.94
C GLY A 45 -6.68 -2.93 -6.23
N ILE A 46 -7.39 -2.97 -5.10
CA ILE A 46 -7.83 -1.75 -4.38
C ILE A 46 -6.66 -0.90 -3.85
N ARG A 47 -5.45 -1.46 -3.77
CA ARG A 47 -4.22 -0.78 -3.33
C ARG A 47 -3.21 -0.49 -4.44
N GLY A 48 -3.64 -0.45 -5.70
CA GLY A 48 -2.74 -0.30 -6.83
C GLY A 48 -2.57 1.10 -7.40
N TYR A 49 -3.35 2.09 -6.96
CA TYR A 49 -3.55 3.34 -7.71
C TYR A 49 -2.30 4.20 -7.92
N LYS A 50 -1.23 4.00 -7.13
CA LYS A 50 0.05 4.70 -7.28
C LYS A 50 1.21 3.79 -7.73
N LEU A 51 0.93 2.53 -8.05
CA LEU A 51 1.95 1.58 -8.50
C LEU A 51 2.47 1.99 -9.89
N LYS A 52 3.78 2.14 -10.02
CA LYS A 52 4.46 2.54 -11.26
C LYS A 52 5.66 1.66 -11.53
N LEU A 53 5.98 1.47 -12.80
CA LEU A 53 7.20 0.78 -13.20
C LEU A 53 8.43 1.62 -12.82
N VAL A 54 9.45 0.98 -12.27
CA VAL A 54 10.75 1.62 -11.97
C VAL A 54 11.57 1.74 -13.26
N ASN A 55 12.09 2.94 -13.52
CA ASN A 55 13.02 3.15 -14.62
C ASN A 55 14.48 2.97 -14.16
N SER A 56 15.36 2.69 -15.14
CA SER A 56 16.80 2.56 -14.88
C SER A 56 17.35 3.81 -14.18
N ARG A 57 18.11 3.60 -13.10
CA ARG A 57 18.79 4.63 -12.28
C ARG A 57 17.88 5.57 -11.50
N GLU A 58 16.56 5.40 -11.53
CA GLU A 58 15.62 6.27 -10.80
C GLU A 58 15.72 6.07 -9.28
N TRP A 59 15.98 4.83 -8.84
CA TRP A 59 15.89 4.40 -7.45
C TRP A 59 17.14 3.65 -6.95
N SER A 60 18.33 4.09 -7.39
CA SER A 60 19.62 3.49 -6.98
C SER A 60 19.75 3.32 -5.47
N ASP A 61 19.28 4.29 -4.69
CA ASP A 61 19.01 4.11 -3.26
C ASP A 61 17.48 3.95 -3.06
N PRO A 62 16.99 2.79 -2.57
CA PRO A 62 17.76 1.72 -1.94
C PRO A 62 18.08 0.50 -2.82
N LEU A 63 17.63 0.47 -4.08
CA LEU A 63 17.61 -0.76 -4.87
C LEU A 63 18.99 -1.38 -5.13
N ASP A 64 20.03 -0.57 -5.32
CA ASP A 64 21.40 -1.05 -5.61
C ASP A 64 22.05 -1.72 -4.40
N SER A 65 21.47 -1.54 -3.20
CA SER A 65 21.98 -2.12 -1.95
C SER A 65 21.34 -3.47 -1.58
N LEU A 66 20.32 -3.90 -2.34
CA LEU A 66 19.62 -5.15 -2.07
C LEU A 66 20.51 -6.35 -2.33
N CYS A 67 20.43 -7.35 -1.47
CA CYS A 67 21.22 -8.56 -1.63
C CYS A 67 20.73 -9.39 -2.83
N HIS A 68 21.63 -10.16 -3.44
CA HIS A 68 21.29 -11.01 -4.58
C HIS A 68 20.30 -12.12 -4.24
N SER A 69 20.33 -12.67 -3.01
CA SER A 69 19.40 -13.71 -2.57
C SER A 69 17.96 -13.21 -2.54
N LEU A 70 17.74 -12.02 -2.00
CA LEU A 70 16.43 -11.37 -1.96
C LEU A 70 15.90 -11.11 -3.37
N VAL A 71 16.72 -10.58 -4.26
CA VAL A 71 16.30 -10.31 -5.65
C VAL A 71 15.96 -11.62 -6.37
N LEU A 72 16.75 -12.67 -6.19
CA LEU A 72 16.45 -13.97 -6.78
C LEU A 72 15.12 -14.53 -6.25
N GLU A 73 14.89 -14.43 -4.95
CA GLU A 73 13.65 -14.93 -4.33
C GLU A 73 12.43 -14.11 -4.76
N GLN A 74 12.51 -12.77 -4.71
CA GLN A 74 11.36 -11.89 -4.92
C GLN A 74 11.09 -11.57 -6.38
N CYS A 75 12.11 -11.57 -7.24
CA CYS A 75 11.97 -11.23 -8.67
C CYS A 75 12.16 -12.41 -9.60
N ASN A 76 12.71 -13.54 -9.13
CA ASN A 76 13.23 -14.61 -9.98
C ASN A 76 14.24 -14.07 -11.01
N GLU A 77 15.18 -13.25 -10.54
CA GLU A 77 16.20 -12.57 -11.37
C GLU A 77 17.58 -12.62 -10.72
N SER A 78 18.62 -12.56 -11.55
CA SER A 78 20.01 -12.67 -11.09
C SER A 78 20.56 -11.42 -10.39
N SER A 79 19.99 -10.25 -10.69
CA SER A 79 20.36 -8.96 -10.11
C SER A 79 19.22 -7.96 -10.21
N ILE A 80 19.30 -6.88 -9.41
CA ILE A 80 18.31 -5.81 -9.45
C ILE A 80 18.31 -5.08 -10.79
N ASP A 81 19.48 -4.89 -11.41
CA ASP A 81 19.62 -4.32 -12.74
C ASP A 81 18.91 -5.16 -13.82
N ALA A 82 19.01 -6.49 -13.72
CA ALA A 82 18.32 -7.41 -14.62
C ALA A 82 16.79 -7.29 -14.41
N ALA A 83 16.33 -7.28 -13.15
CA ALA A 83 14.92 -7.12 -12.83
C ALA A 83 14.34 -5.78 -13.35
N ILE A 84 15.07 -4.67 -13.20
CA ILE A 84 14.65 -3.36 -13.72
C ILE A 84 14.64 -3.38 -15.26
N SER A 85 15.68 -3.93 -15.89
CA SER A 85 15.78 -4.00 -17.35
C SER A 85 14.68 -4.88 -17.97
N ASN A 86 14.24 -5.91 -17.25
CA ASN A 86 13.14 -6.80 -17.64
C ASN A 86 11.76 -6.27 -17.21
N HIS A 87 11.66 -5.02 -16.75
CA HIS A 87 10.42 -4.37 -16.34
C HIS A 87 9.65 -5.09 -15.22
N LYS A 88 10.38 -5.69 -14.27
CA LYS A 88 9.79 -6.44 -13.15
C LYS A 88 9.63 -5.63 -11.87
N VAL A 89 10.35 -4.51 -11.74
CA VAL A 89 10.37 -3.73 -10.48
C VAL A 89 9.37 -2.59 -10.56
N PHE A 90 8.54 -2.47 -9.52
CA PHE A 90 7.51 -1.45 -9.38
C PHE A 90 7.70 -0.66 -8.08
N VAL A 91 7.21 0.57 -8.06
CA VAL A 91 7.31 1.48 -6.91
C VAL A 91 5.96 2.10 -6.59
N GLN A 92 5.67 2.24 -5.30
CA GLN A 92 4.67 3.12 -4.73
C GLN A 92 5.38 4.18 -3.90
N ASP A 93 5.54 5.37 -4.47
CA ASP A 93 6.22 6.48 -3.81
C ASP A 93 5.20 7.32 -3.03
N PHE A 94 5.27 7.33 -1.69
CA PHE A 94 4.48 8.21 -0.84
C PHE A 94 5.38 9.16 -0.01
N SER A 95 6.60 9.42 -0.48
CA SER A 95 7.62 10.23 0.21
C SER A 95 7.18 11.66 0.54
N THR A 96 6.15 12.18 -0.13
CA THR A 96 5.66 13.54 0.08
C THR A 96 4.43 13.62 0.98
N LEU A 97 3.82 12.50 1.39
CA LEU A 97 2.52 12.54 2.08
C LEU A 97 2.60 12.98 3.54
N GLY A 98 3.74 12.78 4.19
CA GLY A 98 4.01 13.25 5.55
C GLY A 98 3.94 14.77 5.69
N GLN A 99 4.05 15.53 4.58
CA GLN A 99 3.85 16.99 4.60
C GLN A 99 2.44 17.40 5.07
N TYR A 100 1.47 16.48 4.99
CA TYR A 100 0.09 16.72 5.43
C TYR A 100 -0.14 16.36 6.90
N THR A 101 0.88 15.86 7.60
CA THR A 101 0.80 15.58 9.04
C THR A 101 1.00 16.86 9.83
N ALA A 102 0.01 17.22 10.65
CA ALA A 102 0.11 18.38 11.53
C ALA A 102 1.17 18.15 12.62
N SER A 103 2.19 19.01 12.66
CA SER A 103 3.37 18.88 13.53
C SER A 103 3.03 18.82 15.03
N ASN A 104 1.90 19.39 15.44
CA ASN A 104 1.41 19.37 16.83
C ASN A 104 0.68 18.08 17.24
N THR A 105 0.50 17.11 16.33
CA THR A 105 -0.20 15.84 16.60
C THR A 105 0.70 14.61 16.55
N THR A 106 1.96 14.78 16.15
CA THR A 106 2.93 13.69 15.89
C THR A 106 3.24 12.83 17.11
N THR A 107 3.03 13.37 18.32
CA THR A 107 3.18 12.62 19.58
C THR A 107 2.09 11.58 19.83
N SER A 108 0.99 11.61 19.05
CA SER A 108 -0.17 10.73 19.22
C SER A 108 -0.63 10.05 17.91
N LYS A 109 -0.26 10.59 16.76
CA LYS A 109 -0.56 10.05 15.43
C LYS A 109 0.63 10.25 14.51
N TYR A 110 1.01 9.21 13.78
CA TYR A 110 2.14 9.27 12.86
C TYR A 110 1.78 8.56 11.55
N ALA A 111 1.93 9.27 10.43
CA ALA A 111 1.86 8.72 9.09
C ALA A 111 3.23 8.96 8.43
N PRO A 112 4.04 7.91 8.22
CA PRO A 112 5.40 8.07 7.73
C PRO A 112 5.44 8.47 6.26
N ASN A 113 6.49 9.20 5.88
CA ASN A 113 6.93 9.29 4.49
C ASN A 113 7.54 7.95 4.09
N VAL A 114 6.94 7.27 3.11
CA VAL A 114 7.31 5.89 2.76
C VAL A 114 7.41 5.69 1.26
N VAL A 115 8.32 4.83 0.83
CA VAL A 115 8.41 4.35 -0.55
C VAL A 115 8.44 2.83 -0.50
N GLY A 116 7.48 2.19 -1.15
CA GLY A 116 7.40 0.73 -1.27
C GLY A 116 7.85 0.26 -2.65
N PHE A 117 8.66 -0.79 -2.70
CA PHE A 117 9.11 -1.44 -3.92
C PHE A 117 8.56 -2.85 -3.98
N PHE A 118 8.17 -3.26 -5.18
CA PHE A 118 7.59 -4.57 -5.46
C PHE A 118 8.23 -5.17 -6.69
N CYS A 119 8.19 -6.49 -6.83
CA CYS A 119 8.73 -7.22 -7.96
C CYS A 119 7.73 -8.23 -8.51
N SER A 120 7.58 -8.27 -9.83
CA SER A 120 6.84 -9.33 -10.51
C SER A 120 7.71 -10.57 -10.60
N ASN A 121 7.31 -11.63 -9.90
CA ASN A 121 7.97 -12.93 -9.94
C ASN A 121 7.26 -13.85 -10.93
N ASP A 122 7.88 -14.08 -12.09
CA ASP A 122 7.26 -14.89 -13.15
C ASP A 122 7.18 -16.39 -12.82
N ALA A 123 8.00 -16.89 -11.89
CA ALA A 123 7.97 -18.30 -11.51
C ALA A 123 6.76 -18.62 -10.63
N SER A 124 6.38 -17.72 -9.73
CA SER A 124 5.19 -17.85 -8.89
C SER A 124 3.94 -17.17 -9.48
N GLY A 125 4.12 -16.25 -10.44
CA GLY A 125 3.03 -15.43 -10.99
C GLY A 125 2.54 -14.36 -10.02
N LEU A 126 3.33 -14.00 -9.01
CA LEU A 126 2.95 -13.09 -7.94
C LEU A 126 3.69 -11.74 -8.05
N LEU A 127 3.01 -10.67 -7.65
CA LEU A 127 3.68 -9.42 -7.29
C LEU A 127 4.08 -9.52 -5.82
N LEU A 128 5.38 -9.45 -5.52
CA LEU A 128 5.90 -9.61 -4.17
C LEU A 128 6.59 -8.32 -3.69
N PRO A 129 6.52 -7.98 -2.39
CA PRO A 129 7.23 -6.84 -1.85
C PRO A 129 8.75 -7.08 -1.84
N LEU A 130 9.50 -6.07 -2.28
CA LEU A 130 10.96 -6.13 -2.41
C LEU A 130 11.65 -5.36 -1.28
N ALA A 131 11.21 -4.11 -1.05
CA ALA A 131 11.79 -3.24 -0.02
C ALA A 131 10.81 -2.13 0.36
N ILE A 132 10.92 -1.60 1.58
CA ILE A 132 10.14 -0.45 2.04
C ILE A 132 11.08 0.54 2.73
N LYS A 133 11.19 1.74 2.17
CA LYS A 133 12.00 2.82 2.74
C LYS A 133 11.14 3.77 3.55
N ILE A 134 11.48 3.95 4.82
CA ILE A 134 10.94 5.01 5.67
C ILE A 134 11.83 6.24 5.48
N VAL A 135 11.36 7.21 4.72
CA VAL A 135 12.16 8.34 4.24
C VAL A 135 12.69 9.18 5.40
N ASP A 136 11.88 9.39 6.44
CA ASP A 136 12.24 10.23 7.59
C ASP A 136 13.41 9.66 8.41
N THR A 137 13.54 8.34 8.46
CA THR A 137 14.62 7.66 9.20
C THR A 137 15.80 7.29 8.30
N GLY A 138 15.61 7.31 6.98
CA GLY A 138 16.56 6.81 6.00
C GLY A 138 16.69 5.28 5.99
N LEU A 139 15.91 4.57 6.79
CA LEU A 139 15.97 3.11 6.89
C LEU A 139 15.19 2.45 5.76
N THR A 140 15.78 1.40 5.19
CA THR A 140 15.12 0.52 4.23
C THR A 140 14.97 -0.85 4.87
N TYR A 141 13.74 -1.34 4.87
CA TYR A 141 13.37 -2.65 5.38
C TYR A 141 13.10 -3.60 4.23
N THR A 142 13.41 -4.87 4.46
CA THR A 142 13.15 -6.00 3.57
C THR A 142 12.64 -7.16 4.40
N LYS A 143 12.25 -8.26 3.74
CA LYS A 143 11.90 -9.50 4.44
C LYS A 143 13.09 -10.21 5.11
N GLU A 144 14.32 -9.75 4.90
CA GLU A 144 15.50 -10.28 5.59
C GLU A 144 15.68 -9.68 6.99
N ASP A 145 14.98 -8.57 7.29
CA ASP A 145 14.87 -8.02 8.63
C ASP A 145 14.01 -8.91 9.53
N SER A 146 13.94 -8.62 10.83
CA SER A 146 13.09 -9.41 11.73
C SER A 146 11.62 -9.31 11.34
N ASP A 147 10.84 -10.38 11.58
CA ASP A 147 9.40 -10.43 11.26
C ASP A 147 8.63 -9.21 11.78
N GLY A 148 8.99 -8.72 12.97
CA GLY A 148 8.38 -7.53 13.56
C GLY A 148 8.74 -6.23 12.85
N GLU A 149 9.98 -6.07 12.42
CA GLU A 149 10.45 -4.90 11.64
C GLU A 149 9.83 -4.89 10.25
N TRP A 150 9.82 -6.04 9.58
CA TRP A 150 9.21 -6.16 8.26
C TRP A 150 7.70 -5.92 8.29
N GLN A 151 7.01 -6.50 9.28
CA GLN A 151 5.59 -6.23 9.49
C GLN A 151 5.31 -4.75 9.81
N LEU A 152 6.17 -4.10 10.61
CA LEU A 152 6.06 -2.67 10.89
C LEU A 152 6.21 -1.83 9.61
N ALA A 153 7.16 -2.16 8.75
CA ALA A 153 7.36 -1.47 7.48
C ALA A 153 6.15 -1.65 6.53
N LYS A 154 5.59 -2.86 6.45
CA LYS A 154 4.34 -3.13 5.69
C LYS A 154 3.16 -2.32 6.23
N MET A 155 3.00 -2.28 7.55
CA MET A 155 1.95 -1.46 8.19
C MET A 155 2.15 0.03 7.93
N ALA A 156 3.39 0.52 7.92
CA ALA A 156 3.70 1.91 7.59
C ALA A 156 3.28 2.26 6.15
N LEU A 157 3.59 1.38 5.19
CA LEU A 157 3.16 1.56 3.80
C LEU A 157 1.63 1.55 3.68
N ASP A 158 0.97 0.55 4.29
CA ASP A 158 -0.48 0.42 4.30
C ASP A 158 -1.19 1.63 4.92
N ALA A 159 -0.68 2.15 6.04
CA ALA A 159 -1.26 3.30 6.72
C ALA A 159 -1.17 4.57 5.86
N THR A 160 -0.03 4.82 5.25
CA THR A 160 0.16 6.00 4.38
C THR A 160 -0.65 5.87 3.09
N GLU A 161 -0.69 4.67 2.51
CA GLU A 161 -1.50 4.40 1.33
C GLU A 161 -3.00 4.55 1.60
N LEU A 162 -3.50 4.11 2.76
CA LEU A 162 -4.91 4.29 3.11
C LEU A 162 -5.30 5.77 3.12
N ASN A 163 -4.45 6.63 3.70
CA ASN A 163 -4.67 8.08 3.69
C ASN A 163 -4.69 8.63 2.25
N PHE A 164 -3.76 8.19 1.40
CA PHE A 164 -3.77 8.53 -0.02
C PHE A 164 -5.07 8.13 -0.70
N GLN A 165 -5.52 6.88 -0.51
CA GLN A 165 -6.68 6.34 -1.18
C GLN A 165 -7.96 7.07 -0.82
N GLN A 166 -8.16 7.43 0.44
CA GLN A 166 -9.36 8.17 0.85
C GLN A 166 -9.43 9.53 0.16
N MET A 167 -8.30 10.23 0.07
CA MET A 167 -8.23 11.52 -0.64
C MET A 167 -8.33 11.35 -2.15
N PHE A 168 -7.67 10.34 -2.71
CA PHE A 168 -7.73 10.02 -4.13
C PHE A 168 -9.17 9.70 -4.55
N HIS A 169 -9.87 8.87 -3.79
CA HIS A 169 -11.28 8.55 -3.97
C HIS A 169 -12.14 9.81 -3.95
N LEU A 170 -12.06 10.61 -2.88
CA LEU A 170 -12.82 11.86 -2.79
C LEU A 170 -12.63 12.75 -4.03
N VAL A 171 -11.38 12.95 -4.45
CA VAL A 171 -11.09 13.84 -5.59
C VAL A 171 -11.56 13.22 -6.90
N HIS A 172 -11.17 11.98 -7.21
CA HIS A 172 -11.35 11.40 -8.54
C HIS A 172 -12.76 10.86 -8.78
N THR A 173 -13.48 10.42 -7.75
CA THR A 173 -14.82 9.86 -7.92
C THR A 173 -15.91 10.87 -7.57
N HIS A 174 -15.72 11.69 -6.53
CA HIS A 174 -16.73 12.69 -6.14
C HIS A 174 -16.47 14.05 -6.75
N MET A 175 -15.30 14.65 -6.53
CA MET A 175 -15.07 16.06 -6.92
C MET A 175 -15.01 16.27 -8.43
N VAL A 176 -14.66 15.25 -9.21
CA VAL A 176 -14.72 15.31 -10.69
C VAL A 176 -16.15 15.15 -11.20
N SER A 177 -16.96 14.27 -10.60
CA SER A 177 -18.29 13.94 -11.11
C SER A 177 -19.34 14.99 -10.77
N ILE A 178 -19.27 15.58 -9.57
CA ILE A 178 -20.28 16.55 -9.09
C ILE A 178 -20.40 17.77 -10.03
N PRO A 179 -19.32 18.46 -10.45
CA PRO A 179 -19.44 19.61 -11.34
C PRO A 179 -20.02 19.24 -12.71
N ILE A 180 -19.68 18.06 -13.24
CA ILE A 180 -20.25 17.55 -14.49
C ILE A 180 -21.76 17.39 -14.34
N GLN A 181 -22.20 16.74 -13.26
CA GLN A 181 -23.62 16.55 -12.97
C GLN A 181 -24.36 17.88 -12.80
N VAL A 182 -23.77 18.83 -12.06
CA VAL A 182 -24.35 20.16 -11.86
C VAL A 182 -24.53 20.88 -13.19
N GLU A 183 -23.53 20.82 -14.08
CA GLU A 183 -23.62 21.50 -15.36
C GLU A 183 -24.64 20.84 -16.30
N MET A 184 -24.72 19.51 -16.31
CA MET A 184 -25.77 18.79 -17.04
C MET A 184 -27.17 19.24 -16.60
N MET A 185 -27.42 19.32 -15.29
CA MET A 185 -28.72 19.80 -14.76
C MET A 185 -29.03 21.26 -15.09
N ARG A 186 -28.00 22.10 -15.31
CA ARG A 186 -28.17 23.53 -15.62
C ARG A 186 -28.38 23.80 -17.10
N SER A 187 -27.84 22.95 -17.97
CA SER A 187 -27.71 23.21 -19.40
C SER A 187 -28.53 22.27 -20.28
N MET A 188 -29.06 21.17 -19.73
CA MET A 188 -29.81 20.17 -20.47
C MET A 188 -31.30 20.18 -20.07
N ALA A 189 -32.17 19.90 -21.03
CA ALA A 189 -33.59 19.68 -20.76
C ALA A 189 -33.79 18.36 -19.99
N GLU A 190 -34.85 18.26 -19.19
CA GLU A 190 -35.14 17.05 -18.41
C GLU A 190 -35.37 15.82 -19.32
N GLU A 191 -35.97 16.01 -20.50
CA GLU A 191 -36.16 14.95 -21.50
C GLU A 191 -34.92 14.68 -22.38
N HIS A 192 -33.79 15.34 -22.14
CA HIS A 192 -32.60 15.13 -22.95
C HIS A 192 -32.04 13.71 -22.72
N PRO A 193 -31.73 12.92 -23.77
CA PRO A 193 -31.43 11.48 -23.65
C PRO A 193 -30.03 11.11 -23.12
N ILE A 194 -29.23 12.09 -22.69
CA ILE A 194 -27.89 11.90 -22.10
C ILE A 194 -28.03 12.15 -20.60
#